data_AF-A0A1I7SGA5-F1
#
_entry.id   AF-A0A1I7SGA5-F1
#
_cell.length_a   1.000
_cell.length_b   1.000
_cell.length_c   1.000
_cell.angle_alpha   90.00
_cell.angle_beta   90.00
_cell.angle_gamma   90.00
#
_symmetry.space_group_name_H-M   'P 1'
#
loop_
_entity.id
_entity.type
_entity.pdbx_description
1 polymer ?
#
loop_
_entity_poly.entity_id
_entity_poly.type
_entity_poly.pdbx_seq_one_letter_code
_entity_poly.pdbx_strand_id
1 'polypeptide(L)'
;MNKNFFRLEIYNRLILLTKRCVAHFKENRGHAPESVVFYYSGVAEGQFDNLLKLSVPLMKEGIREANNDVEIPLCVISVQKANNLSLFPLEFPRPRPDSRDHQFNVPPGTVVDTKVVHPIYTQFFLVPHTAIKGSARAPRFTVLLNEPAFTLDTIEGFSHALCYEHQIVGRATALPTPLMVAEDYANRGRHVFLAA
;
A
#
# COMPACT_ATOMS: atom_id res chain seq x y z
N MET A 1 -2.31 -24.81 19.67
CA MET A 1 -3.31 -23.84 19.17
C MET A 1 -3.64 -24.19 17.72
N ASN A 2 -4.92 -24.36 17.36
CA ASN A 2 -5.33 -24.96 16.08
C ASN A 2 -5.22 -23.95 14.92
N LYS A 3 -4.48 -24.27 13.85
CA LYS A 3 -4.24 -23.37 12.70
C LYS A 3 -5.54 -22.94 12.00
N ASN A 4 -6.57 -23.79 12.02
CA ASN A 4 -7.87 -23.47 11.42
C ASN A 4 -8.64 -22.39 12.17
N PHE A 5 -8.49 -22.34 13.50
CA PHE A 5 -9.15 -21.34 14.34
C PHE A 5 -8.63 -19.93 14.05
N PHE A 6 -7.30 -19.75 13.99
CA PHE A 6 -6.68 -18.47 13.66
C PHE A 6 -7.08 -17.95 12.28
N ARG A 7 -7.19 -18.86 11.31
CA ARG A 7 -7.54 -18.50 9.93
C ARG A 7 -8.97 -17.96 9.83
N LEU A 8 -9.93 -18.60 10.50
CA LEU A 8 -11.31 -18.13 10.62
C LEU A 8 -11.40 -16.78 11.35
N GLU A 9 -10.62 -16.59 12.40
CA GLU A 9 -10.61 -15.33 13.14
C GLU A 9 -10.08 -14.17 12.28
N ILE A 10 -9.03 -14.39 11.50
CA ILE A 10 -8.49 -13.39 10.56
C ILE A 10 -9.54 -13.00 9.52
N TYR A 11 -10.27 -13.98 8.98
CA TYR A 11 -11.30 -13.73 7.97
C TYR A 11 -12.46 -12.90 8.52
N ASN A 12 -12.99 -13.28 9.68
CA ASN A 12 -14.05 -12.52 10.34
C ASN A 12 -13.60 -11.09 10.70
N ARG A 13 -12.34 -10.91 11.10
CA ARG A 13 -11.78 -9.58 11.36
C ARG A 13 -11.66 -8.74 10.09
N LEU A 14 -11.32 -9.33 8.95
CA LEU A 14 -11.22 -8.58 7.68
C LEU A 14 -12.58 -8.04 7.23
N ILE A 15 -13.64 -8.86 7.31
CA ILE A 15 -15.03 -8.42 7.06
C ILE A 15 -15.37 -7.25 7.99
N LEU A 16 -15.16 -7.45 9.30
CA LEU A 16 -15.49 -6.46 10.32
C LEU A 16 -14.75 -5.13 10.13
N LEU A 17 -13.45 -5.18 9.84
CA LEU A 17 -12.64 -3.97 9.65
C LEU A 17 -13.08 -3.21 8.40
N THR A 18 -13.31 -3.92 7.29
CA THR A 18 -13.76 -3.30 6.05
C THR A 18 -15.13 -2.64 6.23
N LYS A 19 -16.06 -3.34 6.89
CA LYS A 19 -17.37 -2.81 7.25
C LYS A 19 -17.27 -1.53 8.07
N ARG A 20 -16.45 -1.55 9.12
CA ARG A 20 -16.24 -0.38 9.99
C ARG A 20 -15.67 0.81 9.24
N CYS A 21 -14.69 0.60 8.36
CA CYS A 21 -14.10 1.68 7.57
C CYS A 21 -15.14 2.34 6.65
N VAL A 22 -15.95 1.55 5.94
CA VAL A 22 -16.99 2.07 5.04
C VAL A 22 -18.11 2.76 5.82
N ALA A 23 -18.57 2.16 6.92
CA ALA A 23 -19.60 2.77 7.78
C ALA A 23 -19.12 4.11 8.35
N HIS A 24 -17.88 4.15 8.85
CA HIS A 24 -17.32 5.39 9.39
C HIS A 24 -17.12 6.47 8.33
N PHE A 25 -16.76 6.10 7.09
CA PHE A 25 -16.74 7.05 5.98
C PHE A 25 -18.13 7.65 5.73
N LYS A 26 -19.16 6.80 5.67
CA LYS A 26 -20.56 7.23 5.46
C LYS A 26 -21.06 8.17 6.54
N GLU A 27 -20.78 7.86 7.80
CA GLU A 27 -21.15 8.70 8.95
C GLU A 27 -20.50 10.08 8.85
N ASN A 28 -19.23 10.16 8.45
CA ASN A 28 -18.49 11.43 8.41
C ASN A 28 -18.72 12.25 7.13
N ARG A 29 -19.06 11.61 6.00
CA ARG A 29 -19.22 12.28 4.70
C ARG A 29 -20.66 12.42 4.24
N GLY A 30 -21.60 11.73 4.88
CA GLY A 30 -23.02 11.74 4.53
C GLY A 30 -23.40 10.91 3.30
N HIS A 31 -22.43 10.26 2.64
CA HIS A 31 -22.65 9.38 1.49
C HIS A 31 -21.65 8.21 1.48
N ALA A 32 -21.95 7.17 0.69
CA ALA A 32 -21.04 6.04 0.50
C ALA A 32 -19.82 6.43 -0.36
N PRO A 33 -18.65 5.82 -0.14
CA PRO A 33 -17.51 6.06 -1.03
C PRO A 33 -17.80 5.53 -2.44
N GLU A 34 -17.30 6.22 -3.46
CA GLU A 34 -17.45 5.80 -4.86
C GLU A 34 -16.61 4.57 -5.20
N SER A 35 -15.49 4.41 -4.50
CA SER A 35 -14.61 3.24 -4.60
C SER A 35 -13.82 3.06 -3.31
N VAL A 36 -13.30 1.85 -3.09
CA VAL A 36 -12.41 1.53 -1.97
C VAL A 36 -11.06 1.09 -2.54
N VAL A 37 -9.98 1.71 -2.06
CA VAL A 37 -8.61 1.30 -2.38
C VAL A 37 -8.00 0.64 -1.15
N PHE A 38 -7.56 -0.61 -1.31
CA PHE A 38 -6.96 -1.42 -0.24
C PHE A 38 -5.48 -1.65 -0.52
N TYR A 39 -4.61 -1.07 0.31
CA TYR A 39 -3.18 -1.38 0.28
C TYR A 39 -2.88 -2.56 1.20
N TYR A 40 -2.15 -3.55 0.66
CA TYR A 40 -1.79 -4.76 1.39
C TYR A 40 -0.26 -4.93 1.40
N SER A 41 0.34 -5.16 2.57
CA SER A 41 1.78 -5.43 2.73
C SER A 41 2.04 -6.87 3.18
N GLY A 42 3.21 -7.41 2.83
CA GLY A 42 3.69 -8.68 3.38
C GLY A 42 3.25 -9.96 2.68
N VAL A 43 2.74 -9.87 1.44
CA VAL A 43 2.47 -11.05 0.60
C VAL A 43 3.54 -11.23 -0.47
N ALA A 44 4.03 -12.46 -0.61
CA ALA A 44 4.87 -12.85 -1.74
C ALA A 44 4.02 -13.07 -2.99
N GLU A 45 4.63 -13.03 -4.18
CA GLU A 45 3.92 -13.21 -5.46
C GLU A 45 3.17 -14.54 -5.52
N GLY A 46 3.76 -15.63 -5.02
CA GLY A 46 3.12 -16.94 -4.97
C GLY A 46 1.87 -17.02 -4.08
N GLN A 47 1.54 -15.94 -3.34
CA GLN A 47 0.34 -15.84 -2.51
C GLN A 47 -0.74 -14.93 -3.12
N PHE A 48 -0.49 -14.29 -4.27
CA PHE A 48 -1.45 -13.37 -4.89
C PHE A 48 -2.77 -14.08 -5.22
N ASP A 49 -2.72 -15.29 -5.77
CA ASP A 49 -3.91 -16.11 -6.02
C ASP A 49 -4.72 -16.37 -4.76
N ASN A 50 -4.05 -16.64 -3.63
CA ASN A 50 -4.72 -16.88 -2.37
C ASN A 50 -5.38 -15.59 -1.85
N LEU A 51 -4.71 -14.44 -2.00
CA LEU A 51 -5.28 -13.14 -1.61
C LEU A 51 -6.54 -12.83 -2.44
N LEU A 52 -6.48 -13.04 -3.75
CA LEU A 52 -7.60 -12.84 -4.66
C LEU A 52 -8.76 -13.81 -4.40
N LYS A 53 -8.48 -15.08 -4.14
CA LYS A 53 -9.53 -16.11 -3.94
C LYS A 53 -10.15 -16.08 -2.54
N LEU A 54 -9.39 -15.65 -1.53
CA LEU A 54 -9.81 -15.78 -0.13
C LEU A 54 -10.07 -14.43 0.53
N SER A 55 -9.23 -13.43 0.34
CA SER A 55 -9.33 -12.15 1.06
C SER A 55 -10.24 -11.15 0.35
N VAL A 56 -10.17 -11.05 -0.97
CA VAL A 56 -11.02 -10.12 -1.75
C VAL A 56 -12.52 -10.37 -1.53
N PRO A 57 -13.04 -11.62 -1.55
CA PRO A 57 -14.46 -11.86 -1.29
C PRO A 57 -14.89 -11.38 0.11
N LEU A 58 -14.03 -11.55 1.11
CA LEU A 58 -14.29 -11.11 2.49
C LEU A 58 -14.30 -9.57 2.61
N MET A 59 -13.41 -8.88 1.89
CA MET A 59 -13.44 -7.41 1.82
C MET A 59 -14.75 -6.94 1.20
N LYS A 60 -15.16 -7.55 0.07
CA LYS A 60 -16.43 -7.24 -0.60
C LYS A 60 -17.65 -7.52 0.28
N GLU A 61 -17.63 -8.60 1.05
CA GLU A 61 -18.67 -8.90 2.04
C GLU A 61 -18.78 -7.80 3.09
N GLY A 62 -17.66 -7.36 3.68
CA GLY A 62 -17.66 -6.24 4.62
C GLY A 62 -18.18 -4.93 4.01
N ILE A 63 -17.85 -4.65 2.74
CA ILE A 63 -18.36 -3.49 1.98
C ILE A 63 -19.89 -3.57 1.84
N ARG A 64 -20.41 -4.72 1.39
CA ARG A 64 -21.86 -4.95 1.20
C ARG A 64 -22.62 -4.79 2.51
N GLU A 65 -22.11 -5.38 3.60
CA GLU A 65 -22.71 -5.25 4.93
C GLU A 65 -22.77 -3.79 5.43
N ALA A 66 -21.81 -2.94 5.05
CA ALA A 66 -21.81 -1.52 5.41
C ALA A 66 -22.67 -0.66 4.47
N ASN A 67 -23.01 -1.19 3.29
CA ASN A 67 -23.66 -0.45 2.23
C ASN A 67 -25.00 -1.03 1.79
N ASN A 68 -25.73 -1.68 2.70
CA ASN A 68 -27.07 -2.23 2.45
C ASN A 68 -27.08 -3.15 1.20
N ASP A 69 -26.09 -4.02 1.11
CA ASP A 69 -25.86 -4.96 0.01
C ASP A 69 -25.59 -4.32 -1.36
N VAL A 70 -25.37 -2.99 -1.42
CA VAL A 70 -24.93 -2.29 -2.63
C VAL A 70 -23.41 -2.42 -2.79
N GLU A 71 -22.99 -2.90 -3.95
CA GLU A 71 -21.56 -3.05 -4.27
C GLU A 71 -20.87 -1.68 -4.40
N ILE A 72 -19.63 -1.61 -3.89
CA ILE A 72 -18.71 -0.50 -4.12
C ILE A 72 -17.47 -1.07 -4.80
N PRO A 73 -17.04 -0.52 -5.95
CA PRO A 73 -15.85 -0.97 -6.65
C PRO A 73 -14.59 -0.99 -5.77
N LEU A 74 -13.88 -2.11 -5.78
CA LEU A 74 -12.66 -2.35 -5.00
C LEU A 74 -11.41 -2.35 -5.88
N CYS A 75 -10.38 -1.64 -5.45
CA CYS A 75 -9.04 -1.74 -5.98
C CYS A 75 -8.10 -2.30 -4.90
N VAL A 76 -7.35 -3.36 -5.21
CA VAL A 76 -6.42 -3.99 -4.27
C VAL A 76 -5.00 -3.89 -4.82
N ILE A 77 -4.13 -3.27 -4.03
CA ILE A 77 -2.74 -3.00 -4.38
C ILE A 77 -1.84 -3.67 -3.35
N SER A 78 -1.05 -4.63 -3.80
CA SER A 78 -0.01 -5.25 -2.99
C SER A 78 1.27 -4.41 -3.04
N VAL A 79 1.86 -4.12 -1.88
CA VAL A 79 3.06 -3.31 -1.75
C VAL A 79 4.17 -4.12 -1.09
N GLN A 80 5.29 -4.26 -1.80
CA GLN A 80 6.47 -4.95 -1.32
C GLN A 80 7.63 -3.97 -1.14
N LYS A 81 7.85 -3.57 0.12
CA LYS A 81 8.90 -2.62 0.53
C LYS A 81 10.31 -3.19 0.43
N ALA A 82 10.46 -4.50 0.58
CA ALA A 82 11.74 -5.19 0.50
C ALA A 82 11.82 -5.93 -0.83
N ASN A 83 12.67 -5.44 -1.72
CA ASN A 83 13.02 -6.08 -2.97
C ASN A 83 14.51 -5.81 -3.28
N ASN A 84 15.03 -6.57 -4.24
CA ASN A 84 16.45 -6.49 -4.64
C ASN A 84 16.70 -5.49 -5.78
N LEU A 85 15.69 -4.69 -6.15
CA LEU A 85 15.83 -3.65 -7.16
C LEU A 85 16.37 -2.36 -6.50
N SER A 86 17.29 -1.70 -7.20
CA SER A 86 17.83 -0.40 -6.80
C SER A 86 17.89 0.48 -8.03
N LEU A 87 17.42 1.71 -7.90
CA LEU A 87 17.38 2.70 -8.97
C LEU A 87 18.49 3.71 -8.78
N PHE A 88 19.24 3.97 -9.85
CA PHE A 88 20.33 4.94 -9.86
C PHE A 88 20.09 5.95 -10.98
N PRO A 89 20.44 7.23 -10.77
CA PRO A 89 20.40 8.21 -11.84
C PRO A 89 21.44 7.85 -12.92
N LEU A 90 21.12 8.09 -14.18
CA LEU A 90 22.05 7.87 -15.29
C LEU A 90 23.26 8.81 -15.21
N GLU A 91 23.02 10.03 -14.74
CA GLU A 91 24.04 11.03 -14.48
C GLU A 91 23.96 11.44 -13.02
N PHE A 92 25.08 11.31 -12.30
CA PHE A 92 25.13 11.80 -10.93
C PHE A 92 25.20 13.32 -10.94
N PRO A 93 24.31 14.02 -10.20
CA PRO A 93 24.35 15.47 -10.14
C PRO A 93 25.73 15.91 -9.63
N ARG A 94 26.32 16.90 -10.29
CA ARG A 94 27.60 17.47 -9.84
C ARG A 94 27.38 18.04 -8.43
N PRO A 95 28.27 17.77 -7.47
CA PRO A 95 28.14 18.32 -6.13
C PRO A 95 28.09 19.84 -6.22
N ARG A 96 27.06 20.47 -5.62
CA ARG A 96 27.11 21.93 -5.48
C ARG A 96 28.17 22.25 -4.42
N PRO A 97 28.99 23.30 -4.61
CA PRO A 97 30.08 23.63 -3.69
C PRO A 97 29.64 23.76 -2.22
N ASP A 98 28.36 24.11 -2.02
CA ASP A 98 27.78 24.43 -0.70
C ASP A 98 26.79 23.36 -0.20
N SER A 99 26.54 22.30 -0.97
CA SER A 99 25.60 21.24 -0.59
C SER A 99 26.34 20.07 0.05
N ARG A 100 26.04 19.79 1.33
CA ARG A 100 26.42 18.52 1.98
C ARG A 100 25.67 17.30 1.44
N ASP A 101 24.63 17.53 0.64
CA ASP A 101 23.78 16.51 0.04
C ASP A 101 24.33 16.10 -1.33
N HIS A 102 25.23 15.14 -1.34
CA HIS A 102 25.47 14.36 -2.55
C HIS A 102 24.25 13.45 -2.78
N GLN A 103 23.26 13.93 -3.55
CA GLN A 103 22.12 13.09 -3.93
C GLN A 103 22.56 12.07 -4.99
N PHE A 104 22.96 10.89 -4.52
CA PHE A 104 23.30 9.74 -5.36
C PHE A 104 22.08 8.88 -5.75
N ASN A 105 20.89 9.31 -5.36
CA ASN A 105 19.63 8.61 -5.60
C ASN A 105 18.81 9.31 -6.68
N VAL A 106 17.91 8.55 -7.31
CA VAL A 106 16.88 9.12 -8.18
C VAL A 106 16.00 10.12 -7.42
N PRO A 107 15.45 11.15 -8.09
CA PRO A 107 14.62 12.14 -7.42
C PRO A 107 13.35 11.51 -6.81
N PRO A 108 12.85 12.04 -5.69
CA PRO A 108 11.54 11.64 -5.15
C PRO A 108 10.44 11.80 -6.20
N GLY A 109 9.50 10.86 -6.22
CA GLY A 109 8.47 10.74 -7.25
C GLY A 109 8.91 9.97 -8.50
N THR A 110 10.15 9.44 -8.54
CA THR A 110 10.56 8.57 -9.65
C THR A 110 9.71 7.30 -9.66
N VAL A 111 9.09 7.05 -10.81
CA VAL A 111 8.30 5.85 -11.09
C VAL A 111 8.98 5.04 -12.19
N VAL A 112 8.93 3.71 -12.06
CA VAL A 112 9.34 2.77 -13.11
C VAL A 112 8.24 1.72 -13.28
N ASP A 113 7.52 1.83 -14.38
CA ASP A 113 6.35 1.02 -14.76
C ASP A 113 6.57 0.23 -16.07
N THR A 114 7.74 0.38 -16.70
CA THR A 114 8.08 -0.24 -17.97
C THR A 114 9.40 -1.01 -17.90
N LYS A 115 9.57 -2.00 -18.80
CA LYS A 115 10.77 -2.84 -19.03
C LYS A 115 11.21 -3.75 -17.89
N VAL A 116 11.35 -3.23 -16.68
CA VAL A 116 11.85 -3.95 -15.48
C VAL A 116 10.74 -4.31 -14.50
N VAL A 117 9.51 -4.41 -15.01
CA VAL A 117 8.30 -4.78 -14.27
C VAL A 117 7.85 -6.18 -14.65
N HIS A 118 6.91 -6.74 -13.88
CA HIS A 118 6.35 -8.05 -14.16
C HIS A 118 5.65 -8.08 -15.54
N PRO A 119 5.88 -9.10 -16.40
CA PRO A 119 5.32 -9.15 -17.75
C PRO A 119 3.80 -9.37 -17.81
N ILE A 120 3.23 -9.99 -16.76
CA ILE A 120 1.79 -10.32 -16.66
C ILE A 120 1.04 -9.36 -15.73
N TYR A 121 1.46 -9.23 -14.46
CA TYR A 121 0.82 -8.33 -13.52
C TYR A 121 1.10 -6.85 -13.82
N THR A 122 0.07 -6.02 -13.70
CA THR A 122 0.19 -4.56 -13.64
C THR A 122 1.01 -4.17 -12.41
N GLN A 123 2.22 -3.66 -12.63
CA GLN A 123 3.20 -3.42 -11.58
C GLN A 123 4.03 -2.17 -11.89
N PHE A 124 4.38 -1.44 -10.84
CA PHE A 124 5.31 -0.31 -10.91
C PHE A 124 6.19 -0.26 -9.66
N PHE A 125 7.30 0.45 -9.77
CA PHE A 125 8.16 0.84 -8.65
C PHE A 125 8.03 2.34 -8.43
N LEU A 126 7.96 2.76 -7.18
CA LEU A 126 7.88 4.18 -6.82
C LEU A 126 8.94 4.50 -5.77
N VAL A 127 9.69 5.59 -5.99
CA VAL A 127 10.61 6.16 -5.00
C VAL A 127 9.99 7.47 -4.49
N PRO A 128 9.15 7.44 -3.45
CA PRO A 128 8.40 8.63 -3.03
C PRO A 128 9.20 9.60 -2.16
N HIS A 129 10.34 9.19 -1.62
CA HIS A 129 11.06 9.90 -0.56
C HIS A 129 12.51 10.15 -0.92
N THR A 130 13.09 11.19 -0.31
CA THR A 130 14.53 11.42 -0.34
C THR A 130 15.22 10.49 0.65
N ALA A 131 16.10 9.62 0.17
CA ALA A 131 16.92 8.80 1.05
C ALA A 131 17.99 9.66 1.75
N ILE A 132 17.92 9.71 3.09
CA ILE A 132 18.87 10.46 3.93
C ILE A 132 20.23 9.76 3.98
N LYS A 133 20.23 8.42 3.94
CA LYS A 133 21.44 7.59 4.01
C LYS A 133 21.30 6.37 3.13
N GLY A 134 22.36 6.06 2.38
CA GLY A 134 22.42 4.89 1.50
C GLY A 134 21.55 5.04 0.25
N SER A 135 21.27 3.91 -0.40
CA SER A 135 20.42 3.87 -1.58
C SER A 135 18.94 3.90 -1.21
N ALA A 136 18.17 4.69 -1.95
CA ALA A 136 16.72 4.77 -1.82
C ALA A 136 16.09 3.43 -2.17
N ARG A 137 15.18 2.97 -1.30
CA ARG A 137 14.35 1.81 -1.61
C ARG A 137 13.22 2.25 -2.53
N ALA A 138 12.98 1.46 -3.57
CA ALA A 138 11.85 1.61 -4.47
C ALA A 138 10.85 0.48 -4.17
N PRO A 139 9.84 0.67 -3.29
CA PRO A 139 8.81 -0.33 -3.09
C PRO A 139 8.12 -0.69 -4.40
N ARG A 140 7.76 -1.96 -4.50
CA ARG A 140 7.09 -2.52 -5.65
C ARG A 140 5.60 -2.59 -5.39
N PHE A 141 4.82 -1.99 -6.27
CA PHE A 141 3.36 -1.96 -6.21
C PHE A 141 2.82 -2.87 -7.30
N THR A 142 2.01 -3.85 -6.92
CA THR A 142 1.33 -4.75 -7.85
C THR A 142 -0.17 -4.56 -7.70
N VAL A 143 -0.84 -4.16 -8.78
CA VAL A 143 -2.30 -4.02 -8.81
C VAL A 143 -2.90 -5.40 -9.03
N LEU A 144 -3.57 -5.92 -8.01
CA LEU A 144 -4.16 -7.27 -8.03
C LEU A 144 -5.62 -7.24 -8.49
N LEU A 145 -6.35 -6.19 -8.15
CA LEU A 145 -7.73 -5.96 -8.54
C LEU A 145 -7.92 -4.45 -8.81
N ASN A 146 -8.66 -4.11 -9.86
CA ASN A 146 -8.98 -2.72 -10.21
C ASN A 146 -10.36 -2.63 -10.86
N GLU A 147 -11.41 -2.83 -10.07
CA GLU A 147 -12.80 -2.69 -10.52
C GLU A 147 -13.20 -1.27 -10.91
N PRO A 148 -12.70 -0.20 -10.26
CA PRO A 148 -12.95 1.18 -10.69
C PRO A 148 -12.32 1.53 -12.05
N ALA A 149 -11.51 0.63 -12.62
CA ALA A 149 -10.79 0.85 -13.87
C ALA A 149 -9.89 2.10 -13.85
N PHE A 150 -9.22 2.37 -12.73
CA PHE A 150 -8.22 3.43 -12.65
C PHE A 150 -7.09 3.21 -13.67
N THR A 151 -6.63 4.29 -14.30
CA THR A 151 -5.39 4.24 -15.09
C THR A 151 -4.19 4.03 -14.17
N LEU A 152 -3.09 3.50 -14.72
CA LEU A 152 -1.88 3.28 -13.93
C LEU A 152 -1.32 4.60 -13.38
N ASP A 153 -1.29 5.66 -14.20
CA ASP A 153 -0.91 7.02 -13.81
C ASP A 153 -1.72 7.54 -12.61
N THR A 154 -3.03 7.22 -12.57
CA THR A 154 -3.88 7.61 -11.43
C THR A 154 -3.46 6.88 -10.16
N ILE A 155 -3.21 5.57 -10.27
CA ILE A 155 -2.75 4.74 -9.14
C ILE A 155 -1.40 5.22 -8.63
N GLU A 156 -0.45 5.49 -9.51
CA GLU A 156 0.86 6.02 -9.18
C GLU A 156 0.76 7.39 -8.51
N GLY A 157 -0.06 8.28 -9.06
CA GLY A 157 -0.28 9.64 -8.56
C GLY A 157 -0.83 9.64 -7.14
N PHE A 158 -1.93 8.92 -6.87
CA PHE A 158 -2.47 8.87 -5.51
C PHE A 158 -1.57 8.06 -4.56
N SER A 159 -0.88 7.02 -5.03
CA SER A 159 0.07 6.26 -4.20
C SER A 159 1.21 7.15 -3.73
N HIS A 160 1.71 8.01 -4.62
CA HIS A 160 2.73 9.00 -4.30
C HIS A 160 2.20 10.09 -3.36
N ALA A 161 1.02 10.65 -3.63
CA ALA A 161 0.41 11.66 -2.77
C ALA A 161 0.20 11.15 -1.34
N LEU A 162 -0.28 9.91 -1.18
CA LEU A 162 -0.47 9.29 0.14
C LEU A 162 0.82 9.12 0.94
N CYS A 163 2.00 9.16 0.32
CA CYS A 163 3.28 9.14 1.03
C CYS A 163 3.58 10.48 1.74
N TYR A 164 2.90 11.57 1.39
CA TYR A 164 3.06 12.88 2.04
C TYR A 164 2.10 13.09 3.21
N GLU A 165 1.09 12.23 3.37
CA GLU A 165 0.02 12.39 4.37
C GLU A 165 0.37 11.83 5.76
N HIS A 166 1.63 11.46 5.99
CA HIS A 166 2.02 10.85 7.26
C HIS A 166 2.11 11.90 8.37
N GLN A 167 1.14 11.88 9.28
CA GLN A 167 0.91 12.95 10.27
C GLN A 167 2.06 13.22 11.25
N ILE A 168 3.04 12.33 11.36
CA ILE A 168 4.16 12.44 12.31
C ILE A 168 5.37 13.16 11.70
N VAL A 169 5.55 13.10 10.37
CA VAL A 169 6.77 13.59 9.70
C VAL A 169 6.42 14.55 8.58
N GLY A 170 7.06 15.73 8.55
CA GLY A 170 6.85 16.74 7.50
C GLY A 170 7.57 16.44 6.18
N ARG A 171 7.77 15.16 5.85
CA ARG A 171 8.48 14.68 4.64
C ARG A 171 7.79 13.44 4.11
N ALA A 172 7.91 13.18 2.81
CA ALA A 172 7.38 11.96 2.23
C ALA A 172 7.97 10.70 2.88
N THR A 173 7.11 9.75 3.21
CA THR A 173 7.49 8.42 3.70
C THR A 173 7.75 7.46 2.54
N ALA A 174 8.42 6.34 2.81
CA ALA A 174 8.72 5.34 1.79
C ALA A 174 7.47 4.57 1.30
N LEU A 175 6.40 4.54 2.09
CA LEU A 175 5.16 3.82 1.80
C LEU A 175 3.96 4.76 1.98
N PRO A 176 2.82 4.47 1.32
CA PRO A 176 1.58 5.21 1.53
C PRO A 176 1.17 5.19 3.01
N THR A 177 0.66 6.33 3.48
CA THR A 177 0.28 6.53 4.89
C THR A 177 -0.65 5.44 5.44
N PRO A 178 -1.71 4.98 4.74
CA PRO A 178 -2.57 3.91 5.25
C PRO A 178 -1.80 2.62 5.58
N LEU A 179 -0.77 2.32 4.79
CA LEU A 179 0.07 1.14 5.00
C LEU A 179 1.02 1.33 6.19
N MET A 180 1.63 2.51 6.32
CA MET A 180 2.47 2.85 7.47
C MET A 180 1.70 2.74 8.79
N VAL A 181 0.49 3.32 8.83
CA VAL A 181 -0.40 3.27 10.01
C VAL A 181 -0.78 1.83 10.35
N ALA A 182 -1.05 0.99 9.34
CA ALA A 182 -1.33 -0.43 9.56
C ALA A 182 -0.12 -1.17 10.13
N GLU A 183 1.10 -0.89 9.66
CA GLU A 183 2.34 -1.47 10.20
C GLU A 183 2.57 -1.05 11.66
N ASP A 184 2.35 0.22 12.01
CA ASP A 184 2.48 0.71 13.38
C ASP A 184 1.48 0.06 14.33
N TYR A 185 0.22 -0.11 13.91
CA TYR A 185 -0.78 -0.84 14.70
C TYR A 185 -0.41 -2.31 14.88
N ALA A 186 0.10 -2.98 13.85
CA ALA A 186 0.55 -4.36 13.95
C ALA A 186 1.75 -4.50 14.92
N ASN A 187 2.72 -3.58 14.83
CA ASN A 187 3.86 -3.53 15.75
C ASN A 187 3.41 -3.30 17.20
N ARG A 188 2.49 -2.35 17.42
CA ARG A 188 1.90 -2.13 18.74
C ARG A 188 1.18 -3.36 19.26
N GLY A 189 0.38 -4.03 18.42
CA GLY A 189 -0.29 -5.28 18.76
C GLY A 189 0.70 -6.38 19.19
N ARG A 190 1.82 -6.52 18.47
CA ARG A 190 2.91 -7.42 18.86
C ARG A 190 3.49 -7.06 20.23
N HIS A 191 3.77 -5.78 20.49
CA HIS A 191 4.32 -5.35 21.78
C HIS A 191 3.37 -5.63 22.95
N VAL A 192 2.07 -5.39 22.77
CA VAL A 192 1.04 -5.71 23.77
C VAL A 192 0.97 -7.22 24.02
N PHE A 193 1.00 -8.02 22.96
CA PHE A 193 0.99 -9.48 23.07
C PHE A 193 2.22 -10.03 23.81
N LEU A 194 3.40 -9.47 23.59
CA LEU A 194 4.64 -9.90 24.27
C LEU A 194 4.71 -9.45 25.74
N ALA A 195 3.92 -8.46 26.13
CA ALA A 195 3.87 -7.92 27.49
C ALA A 195 2.79 -8.60 28.37
N ALA A 196 1.90 -9.39 27.77
CA ALA A 196 0.86 -10.16 28.45
C ALA A 196 1.35 -11.57 28.80
#